data_AF-A0A420Z7W2-F1
#
_entry.id   AF-A0A420Z7W2-F1
#
_cell.length_a   1.000
_cell.length_b   1.000
_cell.length_c   1.000
_cell.angle_alpha   90.00
_cell.angle_beta   90.00
_cell.angle_gamma   90.00
#
_symmetry.space_group_name_H-M   'P 1'
#
loop_
_entity.id
_entity.type
_entity.pdbx_description
1 polymer ?
#
loop_
_entity_poly.entity_id
_entity_poly.type
_entity_poly.pdbx_seq_one_letter_code
_entity_poly.pdbx_strand_id
1 'polypeptide(L)'
;MNRKVIYLLSAVTIASLVSAVLAAVSLLYEMPMTATVTETASLNLYVDGSAWTNGTVIDWGTVEAGKTYTKSLDIKNTGNVAVQVWITVEGLPTGWSLSYDQQNSIVQPGSWLNGTLTLTVPEGAASTTYSWTAYLHVSS
;
A
#
# COMPACT_ATOMS: atom_id res chain seq x y z
N MET A 1 40.67 -75.79 36.43
CA MET A 1 39.73 -74.72 36.04
C MET A 1 38.31 -75.27 36.10
N ASN A 2 37.44 -74.71 36.95
CA ASN A 2 36.16 -75.34 37.31
C ASN A 2 35.14 -75.21 36.17
N ARG A 3 34.49 -76.33 35.80
CA ARG A 3 33.44 -76.38 34.75
C ARG A 3 32.34 -75.32 34.94
N LYS A 4 32.05 -74.93 36.19
CA LYS A 4 31.10 -73.86 36.53
C LYS A 4 31.53 -72.47 36.01
N VAL A 5 32.82 -72.18 35.92
CA VAL A 5 33.37 -70.90 35.42
C VAL A 5 33.29 -70.82 33.89
N ILE A 6 33.39 -71.97 33.21
CA ILE A 6 33.29 -72.06 31.74
C ILE A 6 31.84 -71.86 31.28
N TYR A 7 30.85 -72.43 31.97
CA TYR A 7 29.43 -72.21 31.65
C TYR A 7 28.96 -70.77 31.92
N LEU A 8 29.49 -70.12 32.96
CA LEU A 8 29.19 -68.72 33.25
C LEU A 8 29.79 -67.77 32.20
N LEU A 9 30.97 -68.05 31.64
CA LEU A 9 31.55 -67.22 30.57
C LEU A 9 30.89 -67.47 29.19
N SER A 10 30.46 -68.70 28.88
CA SER A 10 29.77 -68.99 27.61
C SER A 10 28.33 -68.49 27.58
N ALA A 11 27.64 -68.46 28.72
CA ALA A 11 26.29 -67.88 28.82
C ALA A 11 26.31 -66.34 28.71
N VAL A 12 27.39 -65.69 29.13
CA VAL A 12 27.55 -64.23 29.07
C VAL A 12 27.92 -63.74 27.67
N THR A 13 28.51 -64.58 26.82
CA THR A 13 29.00 -64.17 25.48
C THR A 13 28.00 -64.40 24.35
N ILE A 14 27.06 -65.34 24.48
CA ILE A 14 26.04 -65.61 23.44
C ILE A 14 24.76 -64.78 23.65
N ALA A 15 24.49 -64.29 24.87
CA ALA A 15 23.21 -63.66 25.20
C ALA A 15 23.11 -62.15 24.93
N SER A 16 24.20 -61.41 24.70
CA SER A 16 24.12 -59.95 24.48
C SER A 16 24.50 -59.49 23.07
N LEU A 17 24.87 -60.42 22.20
CA LEU A 17 25.08 -60.20 20.76
C LEU A 17 23.77 -60.26 19.93
N VAL A 18 22.61 -60.08 20.57
CA VAL A 18 21.41 -59.63 19.84
C VAL A 18 21.44 -58.11 19.89
N SER A 19 22.23 -57.55 18.98
CA SER A 19 22.21 -56.14 18.64
C SER A 19 20.76 -55.75 18.35
N ALA A 20 20.08 -55.16 19.33
CA ALA A 20 18.81 -54.49 19.10
C ALA A 20 19.14 -53.23 18.29
N VAL A 21 19.26 -53.39 16.98
CA VAL A 21 19.25 -52.27 16.05
C VAL A 21 17.85 -51.67 16.14
N LEU A 22 17.69 -50.62 16.94
CA LEU A 22 16.50 -49.78 16.92
C LEU A 22 16.50 -49.07 15.57
N ALA A 23 15.76 -49.60 14.60
CA ALA A 23 15.45 -48.86 13.39
C ALA A 23 14.60 -47.65 13.80
N ALA A 24 15.18 -46.45 13.75
CA ALA A 24 14.43 -45.22 13.86
C ALA A 24 13.51 -45.12 12.63
N VAL A 25 12.19 -45.17 12.84
CA VAL A 25 11.22 -44.91 11.78
C VAL A 25 11.14 -43.39 11.61
N SER A 26 11.61 -42.89 10.48
CA SER A 26 11.43 -41.50 10.08
C SER A 26 10.23 -41.39 9.15
N LEU A 27 9.24 -40.58 9.55
CA LEU A 27 8.09 -40.22 8.72
C LEU A 27 8.39 -38.89 8.03
N LEU A 28 8.37 -38.89 6.70
CA LEU A 28 8.49 -37.70 5.88
C LEU A 28 7.10 -37.33 5.37
N TYR A 29 6.65 -36.10 5.66
CA TYR A 29 5.40 -35.55 5.14
C TYR A 29 5.72 -34.42 4.18
N GLU A 30 5.32 -34.56 2.92
CA GLU A 30 5.40 -33.49 1.94
C GLU A 30 4.23 -32.52 2.14
N MET A 31 4.54 -31.24 2.36
CA MET A 31 3.56 -30.16 2.52
C MET A 31 3.82 -29.07 1.47
N PRO A 32 3.45 -29.28 0.20
CA PRO A 32 3.59 -28.23 -0.80
C PRO A 32 2.67 -27.06 -0.45
N MET A 33 3.24 -25.86 -0.35
CA MET A 33 2.51 -24.62 -0.11
C MET A 33 2.70 -23.68 -1.30
N THR A 34 1.62 -23.02 -1.72
CA THR A 34 1.64 -21.98 -2.76
C THR A 34 0.93 -20.74 -2.25
N ALA A 35 1.46 -19.57 -2.59
CA ALA A 35 0.82 -18.29 -2.34
C ALA A 35 1.01 -17.37 -3.55
N THR A 36 0.04 -16.47 -3.77
CA THR A 36 0.11 -15.41 -4.79
C THR A 36 0.00 -14.07 -4.09
N VAL A 37 0.93 -13.15 -4.39
CA VAL A 37 0.88 -11.77 -3.94
C VAL A 37 0.27 -10.93 -5.07
N THR A 38 -0.74 -10.12 -4.74
CA THR A 38 -1.40 -9.24 -5.71
C THR A 38 -1.06 -7.79 -5.41
N GLU A 39 -0.76 -7.02 -6.45
CA GLU A 39 -0.59 -5.57 -6.36
C GLU A 39 -1.95 -4.86 -6.38
N THR A 40 -2.14 -3.91 -5.49
CA THR A 40 -3.36 -3.13 -5.31
C THR A 40 -2.99 -1.66 -5.17
N ALA A 41 -3.42 -0.85 -6.13
CA ALA A 41 -3.39 0.61 -6.05
C ALA A 41 -4.74 1.11 -5.51
N SER A 42 -4.73 1.76 -4.34
CA SER A 42 -5.95 2.28 -3.70
C SER A 42 -5.62 3.57 -2.95
N LEU A 43 -6.50 4.57 -3.06
CA LEU A 43 -6.31 5.89 -2.45
C LEU A 43 -7.56 6.32 -1.68
N ASN A 44 -7.34 7.01 -0.56
CA ASN A 44 -8.34 7.87 0.07
C ASN A 44 -7.92 9.32 -0.10
N LEU A 45 -8.88 10.18 -0.42
CA LEU A 45 -8.64 11.58 -0.78
C LEU A 45 -9.43 12.49 0.16
N TYR A 46 -8.81 13.58 0.58
CA TYR A 46 -9.43 14.55 1.47
C TYR A 46 -9.12 15.97 0.99
N VAL A 47 -10.14 16.83 0.95
CA VAL A 47 -10.01 18.25 0.61
C VAL A 47 -10.45 19.07 1.83
N ASP A 48 -9.56 19.92 2.35
CA ASP A 48 -9.74 20.65 3.61
C ASP A 48 -10.20 19.74 4.76
N GLY A 49 -9.64 18.52 4.82
CA GLY A 49 -9.96 17.49 5.82
C GLY A 49 -11.27 16.73 5.60
N SER A 50 -12.09 17.11 4.62
CA SER A 50 -13.32 16.38 4.26
C SER A 50 -13.03 15.32 3.20
N ALA A 51 -13.57 14.10 3.37
CA ALA A 51 -13.38 13.04 2.39
C ALA A 51 -13.94 13.45 1.02
N TRP A 52 -13.11 13.36 -0.01
CA TRP A 52 -13.50 13.58 -1.40
C TRP A 52 -13.67 12.24 -2.11
N THR A 53 -14.76 12.10 -2.86
CA THR A 53 -15.05 10.91 -3.67
C THR A 53 -15.28 11.29 -5.12
N ASN A 54 -15.02 10.36 -6.03
CA ASN A 54 -15.16 10.61 -7.46
C ASN A 54 -16.59 11.08 -7.81
N GLY A 55 -16.70 12.15 -8.59
CA GLY A 55 -17.97 12.77 -8.97
C GLY A 55 -18.55 13.74 -7.94
N THR A 56 -17.89 13.97 -6.80
CA THR A 56 -18.30 15.01 -5.84
C THR A 56 -17.64 16.35 -6.14
N VAL A 57 -18.41 17.43 -5.98
CA VAL A 57 -17.97 18.79 -6.26
C VAL A 57 -17.04 19.28 -5.14
N ILE A 58 -15.91 19.87 -5.52
CA ILE A 58 -15.08 20.66 -4.62
C ILE A 58 -15.56 22.12 -4.70
N ASP A 59 -16.19 22.60 -3.62
CA ASP A 59 -16.66 23.97 -3.55
C ASP A 59 -15.56 24.92 -3.06
N TRP A 60 -15.22 25.91 -3.89
CA TRP A 60 -14.25 26.98 -3.58
C TRP A 60 -14.90 28.17 -2.86
N GLY A 61 -16.22 28.17 -2.69
CA GLY A 61 -16.98 29.26 -2.11
C GLY A 61 -16.97 30.50 -3.00
N THR A 62 -17.15 31.67 -2.38
CA THR A 62 -17.08 32.96 -3.08
C THR A 62 -15.63 33.34 -3.33
N VAL A 63 -15.27 33.53 -4.60
CA VAL A 63 -13.94 34.00 -5.03
C VAL A 63 -14.04 35.38 -5.67
N GLU A 64 -13.03 36.22 -5.45
CA GLU A 64 -12.93 37.58 -5.95
C GLU A 64 -11.92 37.66 -7.11
N ALA A 65 -12.21 38.56 -8.07
CA ALA A 65 -11.31 38.82 -9.18
C ALA A 65 -9.94 39.34 -8.69
N GLY A 66 -8.85 38.84 -9.30
CA GLY A 66 -7.48 39.22 -8.96
C GLY A 66 -6.93 38.58 -7.69
N LYS A 67 -7.67 37.67 -7.05
CA LYS A 67 -7.25 36.99 -5.81
C LYS A 67 -6.81 35.54 -6.08
N THR A 68 -6.07 35.01 -5.12
CA THR A 68 -5.64 33.61 -5.09
C THR A 68 -6.18 32.93 -3.84
N TYR A 69 -6.64 31.70 -4.00
CA TYR A 69 -7.26 30.87 -2.97
C TYR A 69 -6.55 29.53 -2.90
N THR A 70 -6.56 28.92 -1.72
CA THR A 70 -5.91 27.62 -1.49
C THR A 70 -6.83 26.65 -0.77
N LYS A 71 -6.70 25.37 -1.08
CA LYS A 71 -7.31 24.24 -0.35
C LYS A 71 -6.27 23.17 -0.09
N SER A 72 -6.34 22.48 1.05
CA SER A 72 -5.53 21.28 1.24
C SER A 72 -6.07 20.15 0.38
N LEU A 73 -5.17 19.34 -0.19
CA LEU A 73 -5.48 18.07 -0.81
C LEU A 73 -4.55 17.01 -0.24
N ASP A 74 -5.13 16.18 0.63
CA ASP A 74 -4.43 15.11 1.33
C ASP A 74 -4.78 13.77 0.70
N ILE A 75 -3.74 13.04 0.29
CA ILE A 75 -3.84 11.78 -0.43
C ILE A 75 -3.22 10.69 0.43
N LYS A 76 -4.01 9.69 0.82
CA LYS A 76 -3.51 8.52 1.54
C LYS A 76 -3.47 7.32 0.61
N ASN A 77 -2.30 6.71 0.46
CA ASN A 77 -2.20 5.43 -0.22
C ASN A 77 -2.60 4.30 0.72
N THR A 78 -3.76 3.70 0.45
CA THR A 78 -4.33 2.55 1.18
C THR A 78 -4.06 1.22 0.48
N GLY A 79 -3.40 1.26 -0.69
CA GLY A 79 -2.91 0.10 -1.42
C GLY A 79 -1.61 -0.48 -0.85
N ASN A 80 -1.04 -1.43 -1.60
CA ASN A 80 0.20 -2.11 -1.24
C ASN A 80 1.37 -1.86 -2.22
N VAL A 81 1.15 -1.04 -3.25
CA VAL A 81 2.19 -0.55 -4.17
C VAL A 81 2.34 0.96 -4.08
N ALA A 82 3.54 1.46 -4.37
CA ALA A 82 3.75 2.89 -4.50
C ALA A 82 2.98 3.42 -5.71
N VAL A 83 2.42 4.63 -5.61
CA VAL A 83 1.67 5.25 -6.71
C VAL A 83 2.16 6.66 -6.96
N GLN A 84 2.32 7.02 -8.23
CA GLN A 84 2.53 8.38 -8.67
C GLN A 84 1.18 9.07 -8.92
N VAL A 85 1.04 10.30 -8.44
CA VAL A 85 -0.19 11.08 -8.58
C VAL A 85 0.06 12.42 -9.23
N TRP A 86 -0.89 12.88 -10.04
CA TRP A 86 -0.83 14.19 -10.69
C TRP A 86 -2.23 14.69 -11.03
N ILE A 87 -2.40 16.01 -11.15
CA ILE A 87 -3.70 16.63 -11.43
C ILE A 87 -3.69 17.26 -12.81
N THR A 88 -4.81 17.10 -13.52
CA THR A 88 -5.12 17.86 -14.74
C THR A 88 -6.46 18.55 -14.59
N VAL A 89 -6.68 19.61 -15.37
CA VAL A 89 -7.91 20.40 -15.29
C VAL A 89 -8.52 20.56 -16.67
N GLU A 90 -9.84 20.46 -16.76
CA GLU A 90 -10.63 20.61 -17.98
C GLU A 90 -11.72 21.67 -17.75
N GLY A 91 -11.96 22.48 -18.78
CA GLY A 91 -12.99 23.52 -18.74
C GLY A 91 -12.67 24.69 -17.79
N LEU A 92 -11.41 24.88 -17.41
CA LEU A 92 -11.01 26.01 -16.58
C LEU A 92 -11.31 27.32 -17.33
N PRO A 93 -11.99 28.31 -16.71
CA PRO A 93 -12.32 29.55 -17.39
C PRO A 93 -11.08 30.31 -17.87
N THR A 94 -11.21 31.04 -18.99
CA THR A 94 -10.09 31.76 -19.60
C THR A 94 -9.40 32.70 -18.60
N GLY A 95 -8.08 32.59 -18.49
CA GLY A 95 -7.25 33.42 -17.61
C GLY A 95 -7.20 32.96 -16.15
N TRP A 96 -7.97 31.94 -15.77
CA TRP A 96 -7.84 31.30 -14.46
C TRP A 96 -6.67 30.32 -14.48
N SER A 97 -6.10 30.04 -13.32
CA SER A 97 -5.13 28.95 -13.15
C SER A 97 -5.44 28.14 -11.90
N LEU A 98 -5.30 26.82 -11.99
CA LEU A 98 -5.35 25.91 -10.87
C LEU A 98 -4.08 25.05 -10.88
N SER A 99 -3.33 25.06 -9.79
CA SER A 99 -2.11 24.29 -9.63
C SER A 99 -2.15 23.41 -8.38
N TYR A 100 -1.31 22.38 -8.39
CA TYR A 100 -1.07 21.49 -7.25
C TYR A 100 0.44 21.42 -7.01
N ASP A 101 0.86 21.60 -5.76
CA ASP A 101 2.27 21.67 -5.37
C ASP A 101 2.98 20.30 -5.37
N GLN A 102 2.24 19.20 -5.21
CA GLN A 102 2.77 17.82 -5.22
C GLN A 102 2.56 17.11 -6.57
N GLN A 103 2.66 17.85 -7.67
CA GLN A 103 2.49 17.27 -9.00
C GLN A 103 3.56 16.20 -9.28
N ASN A 104 3.13 15.03 -9.77
CA ASN A 104 3.98 13.88 -10.09
C ASN A 104 4.71 13.25 -8.89
N SER A 105 4.28 13.55 -7.65
CA SER A 105 4.84 12.96 -6.44
C SER A 105 4.45 11.48 -6.28
N ILE A 106 5.33 10.71 -5.66
CA ILE A 106 5.11 9.29 -5.34
C ILE A 106 4.63 9.15 -3.90
N VAL A 107 3.53 8.42 -3.71
CA VAL A 107 2.94 8.09 -2.41
C VAL A 107 3.21 6.62 -2.10
N GLN A 108 4.03 6.36 -1.09
CA GLN A 108 4.35 5.01 -0.64
C GLN A 108 3.14 4.33 0.03
N PRO A 109 3.04 3.00 0.02
CA PRO A 109 1.99 2.26 0.72
C PRO A 109 1.84 2.70 2.18
N GLY A 110 0.60 2.92 2.62
CA GLY A 110 0.27 3.35 3.98
C GLY A 110 0.65 4.81 4.33
N SER A 111 1.33 5.52 3.43
CA SER A 111 1.79 6.89 3.66
C SER A 111 0.78 7.92 3.20
N TRP A 112 0.94 9.13 3.73
CA TRP A 112 0.19 10.32 3.31
C TRP A 112 1.07 11.21 2.43
N LEU A 113 0.43 11.83 1.44
CA LEU A 113 0.94 12.96 0.69
C LEU A 113 0.03 14.15 0.95
N ASN A 114 0.56 15.14 1.65
CA ASN A 114 -0.14 16.38 1.94
C ASN A 114 0.29 17.45 0.93
N GLY A 115 -0.67 17.97 0.17
CA GLY A 115 -0.42 19.03 -0.80
C GLY A 115 -1.48 20.12 -0.76
N THR A 116 -1.30 21.12 -1.59
CA THR A 116 -2.09 22.35 -1.66
C THR A 116 -2.54 22.60 -3.08
N LEU A 117 -3.85 22.69 -3.28
CA LEU A 117 -4.44 23.23 -4.50
C LEU A 117 -4.44 24.74 -4.42
N THR A 118 -3.96 25.41 -5.47
CA THR A 118 -3.92 26.88 -5.56
C THR A 118 -4.71 27.35 -6.78
N LEU A 119 -5.78 28.10 -6.55
CA LEU A 119 -6.65 28.69 -7.57
C LEU A 119 -6.38 30.18 -7.67
N THR A 120 -6.04 30.69 -8.85
CA THR A 120 -5.89 32.12 -9.11
C THR A 120 -6.96 32.60 -10.07
N VAL A 121 -7.66 33.65 -9.65
CA VAL A 121 -8.73 34.30 -10.41
C VAL A 121 -8.17 35.56 -11.07
N PRO A 122 -8.38 35.77 -12.39
CA PRO A 122 -7.91 36.98 -13.07
C PRO A 122 -8.69 38.22 -12.61
N GLU A 123 -8.06 39.41 -12.65
CA GLU A 123 -8.68 40.70 -12.25
C GLU A 123 -9.94 41.07 -13.06
N GLY A 124 -10.09 40.53 -14.27
CA GLY A 124 -11.23 40.77 -15.16
C GLY A 124 -12.35 39.74 -15.07
N ALA A 125 -12.34 38.84 -14.08
CA ALA A 125 -13.38 37.82 -13.95
C ALA A 125 -14.76 38.47 -13.70
N ALA A 126 -15.75 38.13 -14.51
CA ALA A 126 -17.12 38.58 -14.32
C ALA A 126 -17.77 37.91 -13.10
N SER A 127 -18.69 38.60 -12.43
CA SER A 127 -19.45 38.06 -11.29
C SER A 127 -20.54 37.09 -11.76
N THR A 128 -20.15 35.85 -12.00
CA THR A 128 -21.04 34.74 -12.38
C THR A 128 -20.56 33.44 -11.74
N THR A 129 -21.36 32.38 -11.83
CA THR A 129 -20.95 31.04 -11.44
C THR A 129 -20.07 30.44 -12.53
N TYR A 130 -18.89 29.95 -12.13
CA TYR A 130 -17.99 29.19 -12.99
C TYR A 130 -17.98 27.72 -12.56
N SER A 131 -17.77 26.83 -13.53
CA SER A 131 -17.63 25.40 -13.29
C SER A 131 -16.52 24.85 -14.17
N TRP A 132 -15.70 23.97 -13.59
CA TRP A 132 -14.63 23.25 -14.26
C TRP A 132 -14.46 21.89 -13.58
N THR A 133 -13.70 20.99 -14.19
CA THR A 133 -13.42 19.66 -13.63
C THR A 133 -11.92 19.49 -13.44
N ALA A 134 -11.51 19.03 -12.26
CA ALA A 134 -10.14 18.58 -12.01
C ALA A 134 -10.12 17.05 -11.90
N TYR A 135 -9.11 16.43 -12.49
CA TYR A 135 -8.90 14.99 -12.47
C TYR A 135 -7.62 14.68 -11.73
N LEU A 136 -7.71 13.80 -10.72
CA LEU A 136 -6.55 13.16 -10.13
C LEU A 136 -6.25 11.89 -10.93
N HIS A 137 -5.04 11.81 -11.45
CA HIS A 137 -4.50 10.63 -12.10
C HIS A 137 -3.62 9.86 -11.13
N VAL A 138 -3.60 8.54 -11.32
CA VAL A 138 -2.85 7.61 -10.47
C VAL A 138 -2.18 6.58 -11.39
N SER A 139 -0.89 6.35 -11.19
CA SER A 139 -0.13 5.29 -11.85
C SER A 139 0.69 4.53 -10.81
N SER A 140 0.70 3.20 -10.87
CA SER A 140 1.57 2.32 -10.06
C SER A 140 2.68 1.75 -10.91
#